data_AF-A0A0S8H8K2-F1
#
_entry.id   AF-A0A0S8H8K2-F1
#
_cell.length_a   1.000
_cell.length_b   1.000
_cell.length_c   1.000
_cell.angle_alpha   90.00
_cell.angle_beta   90.00
_cell.angle_gamma   90.00
#
_symmetry.space_group_name_H-M   'P 1'
#
loop_
_entity.id
_entity.type
_entity.pdbx_description
1 polymer ?
#
loop_
_entity_poly.entity_id
_entity_poly.type
_entity_poly.pdbx_seq_one_letter_code
_entity_poly.pdbx_strand_id
1 'polypeptide(L)'
;MGRREGVLSVLGVGSCVVILLYDETSRIGGLAHVLLPDASYSSAPDRRGRYATTAIPDLLHELESAGAGRGRITARLVGGACMF
;
A
#
# COMPACT_ATOMS: atom_id res chain seq x y z
N MET A 1 5.32 -2.21 7.05
CA MET A 1 5.22 -0.89 7.72
C MET A 1 6.59 -0.51 8.27
N GLY A 2 6.98 0.76 8.21
CA GLY A 2 8.25 1.25 8.75
C GLY A 2 8.05 2.52 9.59
N ARG A 3 8.79 2.64 10.70
CA ARG A 3 8.85 3.83 11.54
C ARG A 3 10.30 4.29 11.61
N ARG A 4 10.56 5.60 11.44
CA ARG A 4 11.91 6.22 11.45
C ARG A 4 12.71 5.93 10.17
N GLU A 5 14.01 5.60 10.29
CA GLU A 5 14.91 5.30 9.17
C GLU A 5 14.89 3.80 8.88
N GLY A 6 14.51 3.43 7.65
CA GLY A 6 14.46 2.05 7.19
C GLY A 6 14.06 2.01 5.71
N VAL A 7 14.62 1.07 4.96
CA VAL A 7 14.31 0.89 3.55
C VAL A 7 13.24 -0.19 3.42
N LEU A 8 12.09 0.18 2.85
CA LEU A 8 11.07 -0.78 2.44
C LEU A 8 11.18 -0.98 0.93
N SER A 9 11.46 -2.21 0.51
CA SER A 9 11.68 -2.56 -0.89
C SER A 9 10.66 -3.58 -1.37
N VAL A 10 10.20 -3.42 -2.61
CA VAL A 10 9.41 -4.40 -3.34
C VAL A 10 10.15 -4.72 -4.63
N LEU A 11 10.32 -6.01 -4.91
CA LEU A 11 10.95 -6.49 -6.14
C LEU A 11 9.88 -6.96 -7.12
N GLY A 12 10.09 -6.70 -8.42
CA GLY A 12 9.26 -7.25 -9.49
C GLY A 12 7.82 -6.70 -9.49
N VAL A 13 7.66 -5.41 -9.83
CA VAL A 13 6.33 -4.77 -9.82
C VAL A 13 5.50 -5.10 -11.07
N GLY A 14 6.12 -5.24 -12.25
CA GLY A 14 5.44 -5.70 -13.47
C GLY A 14 4.07 -5.02 -13.73
N SER A 15 3.03 -5.83 -13.91
CA SER A 15 1.63 -5.38 -14.03
C SER A 15 0.93 -5.08 -12.71
N CYS A 16 1.53 -5.47 -11.57
CA CYS A 16 1.01 -5.16 -10.25
C CYS A 16 1.27 -3.68 -9.90
N VAL A 17 0.62 -3.19 -8.86
CA VAL A 17 0.77 -1.81 -8.39
C VAL A 17 1.25 -1.82 -6.94
N VAL A 18 2.27 -1.04 -6.64
CA VAL A 18 2.73 -0.77 -5.29
C VAL A 18 2.23 0.61 -4.88
N ILE A 19 1.57 0.65 -3.72
CA ILE A 19 1.00 1.84 -3.12
C ILE A 19 1.86 2.19 -1.91
N LEU A 20 2.45 3.37 -1.91
CA LEU A 20 3.23 3.89 -0.79
C LEU A 20 2.44 5.02 -0.13
N LEU A 21 2.28 4.95 1.18
CA LEU A 21 1.66 5.97 2.00
C LEU A 21 2.68 6.44 3.04
N TYR A 22 2.86 7.76 3.17
CA TYR A 22 3.87 8.33 4.07
C TYR A 22 3.39 9.65 4.68
N ASP A 23 3.51 9.81 6.00
CA ASP A 23 3.35 11.08 6.71
C ASP A 23 4.74 11.60 7.10
N GLU A 24 5.13 12.73 6.50
CA GLU A 24 6.42 13.37 6.70
C GLU A 24 6.64 13.89 8.12
N THR A 25 5.57 14.31 8.81
CA THR A 25 5.69 14.90 10.15
C THR A 25 5.92 13.82 11.20
N SER A 26 5.14 12.74 11.13
CA SER A 26 5.28 11.62 12.06
C SER A 26 6.41 10.64 11.64
N ARG A 27 6.92 10.75 10.41
CA ARG A 27 7.90 9.84 9.78
C ARG A 27 7.44 8.38 9.84
N ILE A 28 6.16 8.18 9.53
CA ILE A 28 5.52 6.87 9.50
C ILE A 28 5.11 6.60 8.06
N GLY A 29 5.49 5.43 7.56
CA GLY A 29 5.12 5.02 6.23
C GLY A 29 4.89 3.54 6.11
N GLY A 30 4.22 3.18 5.03
CA GLY A 30 4.00 1.80 4.67
C GLY A 30 3.85 1.67 3.17
N LEU A 31 3.99 0.43 2.72
CA LEU A 31 3.73 0.06 1.35
C LEU A 31 2.79 -1.14 1.33
N ALA A 32 1.93 -1.16 0.33
CA ALA A 32 1.10 -2.28 -0.03
C ALA A 32 1.40 -2.68 -1.47
N HIS A 33 1.68 -3.95 -1.70
CA HIS A 33 1.77 -4.52 -3.04
C HIS A 33 0.40 -5.10 -3.39
N VAL A 34 -0.33 -4.43 -4.28
CA VAL A 34 -1.65 -4.89 -4.73
C VAL A 34 -1.51 -5.65 -6.04
N LEU A 35 -2.11 -6.83 -6.08
CA LEU A 35 -2.07 -7.74 -7.24
C LEU A 35 -3.31 -7.56 -8.13
N LEU A 36 -4.43 -7.16 -7.53
CA LEU A 36 -5.73 -7.04 -8.19
C LEU A 36 -6.45 -5.76 -7.73
N PRO A 37 -7.35 -5.19 -8.56
CA PRO A 37 -8.12 -4.02 -8.18
C PRO A 37 -9.13 -4.34 -7.06
N ASP A 38 -9.82 -5.49 -7.14
CA ASP A 38 -10.89 -5.86 -6.22
C ASP A 38 -10.94 -7.38 -5.92
N ALA A 39 -11.51 -7.75 -4.78
CA ALA A 39 -11.65 -9.14 -4.33
C ALA A 39 -12.57 -9.98 -5.24
N SER A 40 -13.52 -9.34 -5.94
CA SER A 40 -14.41 -10.00 -6.91
C SER A 40 -13.67 -10.67 -8.07
N TYR A 41 -12.44 -10.24 -8.38
CA TYR A 41 -11.59 -10.82 -9.42
C TYR A 41 -10.80 -12.05 -8.97
N SER A 42 -11.04 -12.55 -7.75
CA SER A 42 -10.22 -13.60 -7.14
C SER A 42 -11.04 -14.68 -6.49
N SER A 43 -10.59 -15.93 -6.64
CA SER A 43 -11.12 -17.12 -5.99
C SER A 43 -10.67 -17.27 -4.53
N ALA A 44 -9.89 -16.32 -3.99
CA ALA A 44 -9.39 -16.35 -2.61
C ALA A 44 -9.58 -15.01 -1.89
N PRO A 45 -10.83 -14.65 -1.51
CA PRO A 45 -11.19 -13.34 -0.96
C PRO A 45 -10.52 -13.03 0.39
N ASP A 46 -10.13 -14.03 1.17
CA ASP A 46 -9.59 -13.83 2.53
C ASP A 46 -8.23 -13.10 2.61
N ARG A 47 -7.52 -12.95 1.48
CA ARG A 47 -6.22 -12.26 1.45
C ARG A 47 -6.37 -10.77 1.10
N ARG A 48 -6.90 -10.01 2.06
CA ARG A 48 -7.20 -8.57 1.98
C ARG A 48 -6.03 -7.70 1.51
N GLY A 49 -4.78 -8.07 1.80
CA GLY A 49 -3.60 -7.33 1.34
C GLY A 49 -3.34 -7.35 -0.17
N ARG A 50 -4.06 -8.20 -0.94
CA ARG A 50 -3.86 -8.33 -2.39
C ARG A 50 -4.72 -7.40 -3.24
N TYR A 51 -5.78 -6.82 -2.67
CA TYR A 51 -6.76 -6.02 -3.42
C TYR A 51 -6.61 -4.55 -3.07
N ALA A 52 -6.64 -3.67 -4.08
CA ALA A 52 -6.57 -2.23 -3.84
C ALA A 52 -7.72 -1.73 -2.95
N THR A 53 -8.92 -2.27 -3.13
CA THR A 53 -10.12 -1.89 -2.35
C THR A 53 -10.00 -2.19 -0.85
N THR A 54 -9.20 -3.18 -0.45
CA THR A 54 -9.00 -3.53 0.97
C THR A 54 -7.63 -3.10 1.50
N ALA A 55 -6.57 -3.23 0.71
CA ALA A 55 -5.21 -2.93 1.15
C ALA A 55 -4.99 -1.44 1.44
N ILE A 56 -5.61 -0.54 0.67
CA ILE A 56 -5.51 0.92 0.90
C ILE A 56 -6.15 1.32 2.24
N PRO A 57 -7.44 1.02 2.51
CA PRO A 57 -8.05 1.41 3.78
C PRO A 57 -7.39 0.72 4.98
N ASP A 58 -6.97 -0.54 4.85
CA ASP A 58 -6.25 -1.25 5.92
C ASP A 58 -4.90 -0.56 6.23
N LEU A 59 -4.09 -0.28 5.20
CA LEU A 59 -2.80 0.39 5.37
C LEU A 59 -2.96 1.78 5.99
N LEU A 60 -4.00 2.51 5.57
CA LEU A 60 -4.28 3.84 6.06
C LEU A 60 -4.72 3.81 7.54
N HIS A 61 -5.54 2.83 7.92
CA HIS A 61 -5.93 2.62 9.31
C HIS A 61 -4.75 2.23 10.20
N GLU A 62 -3.82 1.39 9.71
CA GLU A 62 -2.58 1.06 10.41
C GLU A 62 -1.71 2.30 10.63
N LEU A 63 -1.57 3.16 9.61
CA LEU A 63 -0.80 4.41 9.71
C LEU A 63 -1.43 5.37 10.72
N GLU A 64 -2.75 5.56 10.67
CA GLU A 64 -3.49 6.39 11.62
C GLU A 64 -3.35 5.88 13.06
N SER A 65 -3.50 4.57 13.25
CA SER A 65 -3.33 3.91 14.55
C SER A 65 -1.90 4.04 15.09
N ALA A 66 -0.92 4.21 14.19
CA ALA A 66 0.45 4.49 14.54
C ALA A 66 0.75 5.99 14.80
N GLY A 67 -0.24 6.88 14.63
CA GLY A 67 -0.09 8.32 14.88
C GLY A 67 0.19 9.15 13.62
N ALA A 68 0.03 8.59 12.43
CA ALA A 68 0.05 9.37 11.20
C ALA A 68 -1.21 10.22 11.08
N GLY A 69 -1.07 11.48 10.65
CA GLY A 69 -2.19 12.37 10.43
C GLY A 69 -2.72 12.21 9.01
N ARG A 70 -3.98 11.75 8.84
CA ARG A 70 -4.58 11.50 7.51
C ARG A 70 -4.38 12.64 6.51
N GLY A 71 -4.59 13.90 6.94
CA GLY A 71 -4.44 15.07 6.07
C GLY A 71 -3.01 15.39 5.63
N ARG A 72 -2.00 14.73 6.22
CA ARG A 72 -0.57 14.89 5.89
C ARG A 72 -0.01 13.68 5.14
N ILE A 73 -0.80 12.61 4.98
CA ILE A 73 -0.34 11.40 4.29
C ILE A 73 -0.27 11.70 2.80
N THR A 74 0.92 11.54 2.25
CA THR A 74 1.16 11.57 0.81
C THR A 74 1.11 10.16 0.26
N ALA A 75 0.39 9.97 -0.85
CA ALA A 75 0.33 8.71 -1.58
C ALA A 75 1.23 8.75 -2.81
N ARG A 76 1.97 7.68 -3.07
CA ARG A 76 2.75 7.47 -4.29
C ARG A 76 2.45 6.09 -4.85
N LEU A 77 2.28 6.01 -6.17
CA LEU A 77 1.97 4.77 -6.89
C LEU A 77 3.12 4.42 -7.83
N VAL A 78 3.49 3.14 -7.87
CA VAL A 78 4.53 2.61 -8.77
C VAL A 78 4.04 1.28 -9.34
N GLY A 79 4.15 1.07 -10.66
CA GLY A 79 3.74 -0.17 -11.32
C GLY A 79 2.67 0.02 -12.38
N GLY A 80 1.84 -0.99 -12.58
CA GLY A 80 0.72 -0.97 -13.53
C GLY A 80 1.15 -1.08 -14.99
N ALA A 81 2.27 -1.73 -15.28
CA ALA A 81 2.72 -1.91 -16.65
C ALA A 81 1.76 -2.86 -17.40
N CYS A 82 1.30 -2.46 -18.58
CA CYS A 82 0.66 -3.38 -19.53
C CYS A 82 1.75 -4.19 -20.22
N MET A 83 1.98 -5.42 -19.75
CA MET A 83 3.15 -6.19 -20.17
C MET A 83 2.91 -7.13 -21.35
N PHE A 84 1.68 -7.29 -21.86
CA PHE A 84 1.33 -8.18 -22.97
C PHE A 84 0.08 -7.71 -23.71
#